data_AF-A0A0F7ZRV8-F1
#
_entry.id   AF-A0A0F7ZRV8-F1
#
_cell.length_a   1.000
_cell.length_b   1.000
_cell.length_c   1.000
_cell.angle_alpha   90.00
_cell.angle_beta   90.00
_cell.angle_gamma   90.00
#
_symmetry.space_group_name_H-M   'P 1'
#
loop_
_entity.id
_entity.type
_entity.pdbx_description
1 polymer ?
#
loop_
_entity_poly.entity_id
_entity_poly.type
_entity_poly.pdbx_seq_one_letter_code
_entity_poly.pdbx_strand_id
1 'polypeptide(L)'
;METSTSTFPKPSYVLKRPEDWTRWYRQIKNVAQLHYVWQYIDPNSNIIPRKPQRPVFNEGGGHDEPAEEEETGEPANEPNVIEAASPSQTPGIPAFLDIIEIEEEATPDPNQEAINDAALKAAKNTKLGLALTRFEKVTVPNYERELREFQLKTRLLNAASTFVTASISLEYNNFISDAVTARAKLQQLLVKVYPGEWEEKDYAEGSLRKLLSSDLKRCNLLNWVIAVTDAYYLCKDLSSPLCWETCSIHGVVVHVNWS
;
A
#
# COMPACT_ATOMS: atom_id res chain seq x y z
N MET A 1 18.50 11.26 10.49
CA MET A 1 17.87 10.02 10.00
C MET A 1 17.07 10.40 8.78
N GLU A 2 17.57 10.06 7.59
CA GLU A 2 16.93 10.43 6.32
C GLU A 2 15.60 9.67 6.20
N THR A 3 14.50 10.40 6.14
CA THR A 3 13.21 9.83 5.77
C THR A 3 13.24 9.55 4.28
N SER A 4 13.71 8.36 3.89
CA SER A 4 13.47 7.84 2.55
C SER A 4 11.96 7.89 2.33
N THR A 5 11.52 8.84 1.50
CA THR A 5 10.13 8.98 1.09
C THR A 5 9.78 7.71 0.32
N SER A 6 9.19 6.74 1.03
CA SER A 6 8.78 5.43 0.51
C SER A 6 7.72 5.63 -0.57
N THR A 7 8.18 5.94 -1.77
CA THR A 7 7.38 6.23 -2.96
C THR A 7 7.65 5.14 -3.96
N PHE A 8 6.62 4.70 -4.67
CA PHE A 8 6.81 3.77 -5.78
C PHE A 8 7.76 4.40 -6.81
N PRO A 9 8.78 3.66 -7.30
CA PRO A 9 9.68 4.15 -8.33
C PRO A 9 8.93 4.39 -9.64
N LYS A 10 9.57 5.06 -10.60
CA LYS A 10 9.04 5.15 -11.97
C LYS A 10 9.06 3.75 -12.63
N PRO A 11 8.01 3.35 -13.37
CA PRO A 11 8.00 2.07 -14.07
C PRO A 11 9.10 2.02 -15.14
N SER A 12 9.88 0.94 -15.16
CA SER A 12 10.89 0.69 -16.19
C SER A 12 10.33 -0.09 -17.39
N TYR A 13 9.32 -0.92 -17.16
CA TYR A 13 8.58 -1.66 -18.17
C TYR A 13 7.16 -1.11 -18.33
N VAL A 14 6.73 -1.03 -19.59
CA VAL A 14 5.39 -0.59 -19.99
C VAL A 14 4.71 -1.74 -20.72
N LEU A 15 3.50 -2.11 -20.29
CA LEU A 15 2.66 -3.11 -20.96
C LEU A 15 2.13 -2.52 -22.27
N LYS A 16 2.77 -2.84 -23.39
CA LYS A 16 2.33 -2.41 -24.73
C LYS A 16 1.65 -3.51 -25.50
N ARG A 17 2.07 -4.74 -25.27
CA ARG A 17 1.52 -5.94 -25.91
C ARG A 17 1.35 -7.08 -24.89
N PRO A 18 0.57 -8.11 -25.20
CA PRO A 18 0.40 -9.26 -24.32
C PRO A 18 1.73 -9.94 -23.96
N GLU A 19 2.72 -9.94 -24.86
CA GLU A 19 4.02 -10.57 -24.62
C GLU A 19 4.89 -9.81 -23.58
N ASP A 20 4.57 -8.54 -23.30
CA ASP A 20 5.22 -7.77 -22.24
C ASP A 20 4.72 -8.17 -20.85
N TRP A 21 3.62 -8.95 -20.76
CA TRP A 21 2.88 -9.23 -19.54
C TRP A 21 3.78 -9.75 -18.42
N THR A 22 4.55 -10.82 -18.67
CA THR A 22 5.35 -11.45 -17.62
C THR A 22 6.38 -10.49 -17.02
N ARG A 23 7.03 -9.67 -17.86
CA ARG A 23 8.05 -8.69 -17.40
C ARG A 23 7.38 -7.56 -16.61
N TRP A 24 6.30 -7.03 -17.16
CA TRP A 24 5.53 -5.95 -16.55
C TRP A 24 4.91 -6.37 -15.21
N TYR A 25 4.24 -7.51 -15.16
CA TYR A 25 3.58 -8.03 -13.96
C TYR A 25 4.59 -8.31 -12.84
N ARG A 26 5.76 -8.87 -13.20
CA ARG A 26 6.86 -9.09 -12.27
C ARG A 26 7.39 -7.81 -11.66
N GLN A 27 7.53 -6.74 -12.45
CA GLN A 27 7.94 -5.44 -11.91
C GLN A 27 6.96 -4.97 -10.82
N ILE A 28 5.66 -5.04 -11.09
CA ILE A 28 4.64 -4.63 -10.12
C ILE A 28 4.74 -5.47 -8.85
N LYS A 29 4.87 -6.80 -9.01
CA LYS A 29 5.04 -7.73 -7.90
C LYS A 29 6.27 -7.40 -7.06
N ASN A 30 7.43 -7.22 -7.69
CA ASN A 30 8.69 -6.94 -7.00
C ASN A 30 8.62 -5.62 -6.22
N VAL A 31 8.10 -4.55 -6.84
CA VAL A 31 7.96 -3.24 -6.19
C VAL A 31 6.96 -3.34 -5.02
N ALA A 32 5.82 -4.00 -5.22
CA ALA A 32 4.83 -4.17 -4.16
C ALA A 32 5.33 -5.06 -3.00
N GLN A 33 6.17 -6.06 -3.28
CA GLN A 33 6.81 -6.89 -2.26
C GLN A 33 7.85 -6.10 -1.46
N LEU A 34 8.66 -5.26 -2.12
CA LEU A 34 9.62 -4.37 -1.45
C LEU A 34 8.93 -3.44 -0.44
N HIS A 35 7.72 -2.99 -0.76
CA HIS A 35 6.90 -2.14 0.11
C HIS A 35 5.95 -2.92 1.03
N TYR A 36 6.02 -4.26 1.08
CA TYR A 36 5.16 -5.13 1.90
C TYR A 36 3.65 -4.94 1.69
N VAL A 37 3.25 -4.58 0.46
CA VAL A 37 1.85 -4.34 0.09
C VAL A 37 1.30 -5.34 -0.94
N TRP A 38 2.13 -6.27 -1.43
CA TRP A 38 1.71 -7.25 -2.44
C TRP A 38 0.43 -7.99 -2.06
N GLN A 39 0.29 -8.43 -0.81
CA GLN A 39 -0.89 -9.17 -0.33
C GLN A 39 -2.23 -8.41 -0.51
N TYR A 40 -2.19 -7.08 -0.59
CA TYR A 40 -3.38 -6.24 -0.80
C TYR A 40 -3.61 -5.88 -2.27
N ILE A 41 -2.61 -6.08 -3.12
CA ILE A 41 -2.64 -5.74 -4.56
C ILE A 41 -2.83 -6.99 -5.41
N ASP A 42 -2.38 -8.15 -4.93
CA ASP A 42 -2.46 -9.44 -5.61
C ASP A 42 -3.90 -9.68 -6.11
N PRO A 43 -4.09 -9.90 -7.44
CA PRO A 43 -5.39 -10.10 -8.04
C PRO A 43 -6.12 -11.35 -7.51
N ASN A 44 -5.38 -12.32 -6.97
CA ASN A 44 -5.93 -13.56 -6.41
C ASN A 44 -6.17 -13.48 -4.89
N SER A 45 -5.76 -12.38 -4.25
CA SER A 45 -5.96 -12.19 -2.82
C SER A 45 -7.27 -11.49 -2.52
N ASN A 46 -7.91 -11.88 -1.42
CA ASN A 46 -9.10 -11.22 -0.88
C ASN A 46 -8.81 -10.37 0.36
N ILE A 47 -7.52 -10.16 0.70
CA ILE A 47 -7.14 -9.43 1.91
C ILE A 47 -7.34 -7.93 1.69
N ILE A 48 -8.10 -7.29 2.59
CA ILE A 48 -8.33 -5.84 2.57
C ILE A 48 -7.66 -5.24 3.82
N PRO A 49 -6.90 -4.12 3.69
CA PRO A 49 -6.34 -3.46 4.85
C PRO A 49 -7.48 -2.93 5.74
N ARG A 50 -7.51 -3.38 7.01
CA ARG A 50 -8.52 -2.93 7.98
C ARG A 50 -8.07 -1.64 8.65
N LYS A 51 -8.97 -0.67 8.72
CA LYS A 51 -8.76 0.55 9.50
C LYS A 51 -8.85 0.18 10.99
N PRO A 52 -7.87 0.56 11.82
CA PRO A 52 -7.95 0.29 13.25
C PRO A 52 -9.11 1.08 13.86
N GLN A 53 -9.79 0.48 14.82
CA GLN A 53 -10.89 1.12 15.55
C GLN A 53 -10.32 1.89 16.73
N ARG A 54 -10.86 3.10 16.98
CA ARG A 54 -10.44 3.91 18.11
C ARG A 54 -10.85 3.20 19.41
N PRO A 55 -9.92 2.95 20.33
CA PRO A 55 -10.26 2.30 21.59
C PRO A 55 -11.13 3.26 22.43
N VAL A 56 -12.13 2.70 23.11
CA VAL A 56 -13.00 3.43 24.05
C VAL A 56 -12.72 2.88 25.44
N PHE A 57 -12.55 3.77 26.42
CA PHE A 57 -12.38 3.36 27.80
C PHE A 57 -13.74 2.99 28.37
N ASN A 58 -13.92 1.71 28.74
CA ASN A 58 -15.15 1.24 29.36
C ASN A 58 -14.86 0.90 30.84
N GLU A 59 -15.58 1.54 31.75
CA GLU A 59 -15.30 1.50 33.19
C GLU A 59 -15.76 0.18 33.86
N GLY A 60 -16.58 -0.62 33.16
CA GLY A 60 -17.10 -1.91 33.63
C GLY A 60 -16.33 -3.09 33.03
N GLY A 61 -15.55 -3.79 33.86
CA GLY A 61 -14.94 -5.06 33.46
C GLY A 61 -15.88 -6.25 33.70
N GLY A 62 -16.20 -7.01 32.66
CA GLY A 62 -16.71 -8.39 32.74
C GLY A 62 -17.42 -8.89 31.48
N HIS A 63 -16.88 -9.95 30.85
CA HIS A 63 -17.46 -10.85 29.81
C HIS A 63 -17.90 -10.20 28.47
N ASP A 64 -17.73 -10.73 27.25
CA ASP A 64 -17.27 -12.00 26.68
C ASP A 64 -16.96 -11.80 25.18
N GLU A 65 -16.14 -12.71 24.62
CA GLU A 65 -16.22 -13.37 23.29
C GLU A 65 -16.57 -12.58 21.98
N PRO A 66 -15.89 -12.84 20.85
CA PRO A 66 -16.18 -12.18 19.58
C PRO A 66 -17.44 -12.75 18.93
N ALA A 67 -18.48 -11.93 18.76
CA ALA A 67 -19.60 -12.25 17.89
C ALA A 67 -19.17 -12.16 16.42
N GLU A 68 -19.31 -13.28 15.71
CA GLU A 68 -19.39 -13.37 14.26
C GLU A 68 -20.69 -12.71 13.73
N GLU A 69 -20.78 -12.62 12.40
CA GLU A 69 -21.97 -12.29 11.58
C GLU A 69 -22.28 -10.78 11.41
N GLU A 70 -22.82 -10.28 10.31
CA GLU A 70 -22.96 -10.72 8.91
C GLU A 70 -23.26 -9.43 8.12
N GLU A 71 -23.10 -9.54 6.82
CA GLU A 71 -23.38 -8.55 5.79
C GLU A 71 -24.88 -8.22 5.65
N THR A 72 -25.27 -6.93 5.58
CA THR A 72 -26.45 -6.50 4.79
C THR A 72 -26.44 -4.99 4.49
N GLY A 73 -26.41 -4.64 3.19
CA GLY A 73 -27.34 -3.71 2.51
C GLY A 73 -27.31 -2.19 2.76
N GLU A 74 -26.58 -1.45 1.90
CA GLU A 74 -26.92 -0.21 1.13
C GLU A 74 -28.28 0.53 1.31
N PRO A 75 -28.45 1.78 0.79
CA PRO A 75 -27.66 3.02 0.94
C PRO A 75 -28.54 4.28 1.20
N ALA A 76 -27.95 5.41 1.58
CA ALA A 76 -28.64 6.71 1.56
C ALA A 76 -27.78 7.80 0.87
N ASN A 77 -28.23 8.19 -0.33
CA ASN A 77 -28.09 9.48 -1.01
C ASN A 77 -28.39 10.65 -0.02
N GLU A 78 -27.89 11.89 -0.10
CA GLU A 78 -27.40 12.75 -1.19
C GLU A 78 -26.77 14.04 -0.54
N PRO A 79 -26.37 15.11 -1.27
CA PRO A 79 -25.13 15.85 -1.04
C PRO A 79 -25.30 17.18 -0.26
N ASN A 80 -24.23 17.66 0.39
CA ASN A 80 -24.21 19.00 0.97
C ASN A 80 -23.31 19.94 0.13
N VAL A 81 -23.97 20.91 -0.51
CA VAL A 81 -23.39 22.02 -1.28
C VAL A 81 -23.03 23.14 -0.29
N ILE A 82 -21.79 23.64 -0.33
CA ILE A 82 -21.40 24.86 0.37
C ILE A 82 -21.09 25.91 -0.67
N GLU A 83 -21.95 26.93 -0.76
CA GLU A 83 -21.70 28.15 -1.52
C GLU A 83 -21.68 29.36 -0.56
N ALA A 84 -20.88 30.34 -0.94
CA ALA A 84 -20.35 31.45 -0.15
C ALA A 84 -21.37 32.55 0.21
N ALA A 85 -21.07 33.33 1.25
CA ALA A 85 -20.94 34.80 1.22
C ALA A 85 -20.98 35.44 2.62
N SER A 86 -19.96 36.24 2.96
CA SER A 86 -20.06 37.44 3.82
C SER A 86 -20.31 38.67 2.92
N PRO A 87 -20.50 39.93 3.38
CA PRO A 87 -20.51 40.50 4.75
C PRO A 87 -21.68 41.50 5.02
N SER A 88 -21.77 42.06 6.24
CA SER A 88 -21.82 43.54 6.49
C SER A 88 -22.39 43.93 7.87
N GLN A 89 -21.59 44.72 8.60
CA GLN A 89 -21.90 45.90 9.43
C GLN A 89 -22.64 45.84 10.80
N THR A 90 -21.86 46.25 11.81
CA THR A 90 -22.10 46.86 13.14
C THR A 90 -22.99 48.13 13.08
N PRO A 91 -23.58 48.67 14.19
CA PRO A 91 -22.82 49.29 15.30
C PRO A 91 -23.48 49.32 16.71
N GLY A 92 -22.67 49.62 17.74
CA GLY A 92 -23.16 50.24 18.97
C GLY A 92 -22.61 49.65 20.27
N ILE A 93 -21.39 50.01 20.66
CA ILE A 93 -20.90 49.82 22.04
C ILE A 93 -20.46 51.20 22.55
N PRO A 94 -21.09 51.78 23.58
CA PRO A 94 -20.53 52.93 24.25
C PRO A 94 -19.41 52.50 25.21
N ALA A 95 -18.35 53.29 25.19
CA ALA A 95 -17.26 53.25 26.14
C ALA A 95 -17.76 53.57 27.55
N PHE A 96 -17.38 52.75 28.53
CA PHE A 96 -17.30 53.16 29.93
C PHE A 96 -15.99 52.63 30.52
N LEU A 97 -15.23 53.59 31.05
CA LEU A 97 -13.96 53.44 31.74
C LEU A 97 -14.14 52.83 33.14
N ASP A 98 -13.05 52.22 33.59
CA ASP A 98 -12.64 51.98 34.97
C ASP A 98 -13.40 50.92 35.79
N ILE A 99 -12.76 49.75 35.95
CA ILE A 99 -12.14 49.29 37.20
C ILE A 99 -11.16 48.17 36.79
N ILE A 100 -9.86 48.45 36.82
CA ILE A 100 -8.85 47.39 36.91
C ILE A 100 -8.82 47.03 38.39
N GLU A 101 -9.64 46.05 38.77
CA GLU A 101 -9.41 45.29 39.99
C GLU A 101 -8.27 44.34 39.64
N ILE A 102 -7.09 44.65 40.18
CA ILE A 102 -5.96 43.74 40.18
C ILE A 102 -6.42 42.56 41.03
N GLU A 103 -6.91 41.50 40.40
CA GLU A 103 -6.98 40.19 41.05
C GLU A 103 -5.54 39.83 41.42
N GLU A 104 -5.23 40.01 42.70
CA GLU A 104 -4.07 39.43 43.34
C GLU A 104 -4.14 37.93 43.09
N GLU A 105 -3.27 37.45 42.20
CA GLU A 105 -3.09 36.02 41.94
C GLU A 105 -2.64 35.39 43.27
N ALA A 106 -3.61 34.86 44.02
CA ALA A 106 -3.33 34.15 45.27
C ALA A 106 -2.41 32.98 44.93
N THR A 107 -1.14 33.10 45.36
CA THR A 107 -0.19 31.99 45.27
C THR A 107 -0.83 30.76 45.92
N PRO A 108 -0.95 29.61 45.23
CA PRO A 108 -1.56 28.44 45.81
C PRO A 108 -0.81 28.06 47.09
N ASP A 109 -1.56 27.86 48.18
CA ASP A 109 -0.99 27.42 49.46
C ASP A 109 -0.21 26.12 49.22
N PRO A 110 1.11 26.07 49.54
CA PRO A 110 1.94 24.89 49.30
C PRO A 110 1.41 23.63 49.99
N ASN A 111 0.61 23.77 51.06
CA ASN A 111 -0.03 22.63 51.71
C ASN A 111 -1.23 22.11 50.90
N GLN A 112 -1.97 22.97 50.21
CA GLN A 112 -3.11 22.59 49.39
C GLN A 112 -2.66 21.87 48.10
N GLU A 113 -1.55 22.33 47.50
CA GLU A 113 -0.94 21.68 46.35
C GLU A 113 -0.41 20.28 46.69
N ALA A 114 0.24 20.12 47.85
CA ALA A 114 0.70 18.83 48.34
C ALA A 114 -0.44 17.84 48.64
N ILE A 115 -1.57 18.32 49.17
CA ILE A 115 -2.78 17.51 49.41
C ILE A 115 -3.40 17.05 48.08
N ASN A 116 -3.50 17.95 47.10
CA ASN A 116 -4.04 17.64 45.77
C ASN A 116 -3.17 16.61 45.03
N ASP A 117 -1.84 16.72 45.13
CA ASP A 117 -0.89 15.77 44.55
C ASP A 117 -0.97 14.38 45.20
N ALA A 118 -1.12 14.33 46.53
CA ALA A 118 -1.30 13.07 47.26
C ALA A 118 -2.62 12.40 46.88
N ALA A 119 -3.72 13.17 46.76
CA ALA A 119 -5.01 12.69 46.31
C ALA A 119 -4.97 12.17 44.86
N LEU A 120 -4.28 12.87 43.96
CA LEU A 120 -4.09 12.45 42.56
C LEU A 120 -3.26 11.16 42.45
N LYS A 121 -2.21 11.01 43.27
CA LYS A 121 -1.42 9.78 43.37
C LYS A 121 -2.26 8.62 43.92
N ALA A 122 -3.06 8.86 44.95
CA ALA A 122 -3.98 7.86 45.51
C ALA A 122 -5.04 7.43 44.48
N ALA A 123 -5.64 8.37 43.75
CA ALA A 123 -6.61 8.11 42.69
C ALA A 123 -6.01 7.26 41.55
N LYS A 124 -4.77 7.54 41.14
CA LYS A 124 -4.03 6.76 40.12
C LYS A 124 -3.72 5.32 40.57
N ASN A 125 -3.59 5.09 41.88
CA ASN A 125 -3.33 3.76 42.44
C ASN A 125 -4.62 2.93 42.65
N THR A 126 -5.80 3.50 42.43
CA THR A 126 -7.05 2.72 42.41
C THR A 126 -7.09 1.81 41.18
N LYS A 127 -7.90 0.75 41.22
CA LYS A 127 -8.09 -0.16 40.07
C LYS A 127 -8.52 0.60 38.80
N LEU A 128 -9.41 1.59 38.94
CA LEU A 128 -9.86 2.46 37.85
C LEU A 128 -8.72 3.38 37.37
N GLY A 129 -7.98 4.01 38.30
CA GLY A 129 -6.84 4.85 37.97
C GLY A 129 -5.71 4.10 37.25
N LEU A 130 -5.43 2.86 37.63
CA LEU A 130 -4.49 1.98 36.95
C LEU A 130 -4.99 1.55 35.56
N ALA A 131 -6.28 1.24 35.43
CA ALA A 131 -6.90 0.91 34.15
C ALA A 131 -6.88 2.10 33.18
N LEU A 132 -7.22 3.30 33.65
CA LEU A 132 -7.15 4.54 32.89
C LEU A 132 -5.72 4.87 32.49
N THR A 133 -4.76 4.75 33.43
CA THR A 133 -3.34 4.94 33.14
C THR A 133 -2.84 3.96 32.08
N ARG A 134 -3.25 2.69 32.12
CA ARG A 134 -2.91 1.68 31.10
C ARG A 134 -3.55 2.01 29.76
N PHE A 135 -4.81 2.45 29.76
CA PHE A 135 -5.51 2.86 28.56
C PHE A 135 -4.77 4.01 27.86
N GLU A 136 -4.44 5.07 28.61
CA GLU A 136 -3.72 6.25 28.10
C GLU A 136 -2.28 5.95 27.68
N LYS A 137 -1.54 5.17 28.47
CA LYS A 137 -0.10 4.94 28.22
C LYS A 137 0.21 3.78 27.29
N VAL A 138 -0.73 2.86 27.08
CA VAL A 138 -0.50 1.65 26.27
C VAL A 138 -1.51 1.54 25.13
N THR A 139 -2.80 1.61 25.44
CA THR A 139 -3.85 1.33 24.44
C THR A 139 -3.92 2.42 23.38
N VAL A 140 -3.95 3.70 23.79
CA VAL A 140 -3.99 4.83 22.86
C VAL A 140 -2.73 4.90 21.98
N PRO A 141 -1.48 4.81 22.50
CA PRO A 141 -0.28 4.83 21.67
C PRO A 141 -0.16 3.65 20.71
N ASN A 142 -0.66 2.47 21.08
CA ASN A 142 -0.71 1.31 20.19
C ASN A 142 -1.69 1.57 19.03
N TYR A 143 -2.90 2.06 19.32
CA TYR A 143 -3.85 2.47 18.30
C TYR A 143 -3.26 3.54 17.36
N GLU A 144 -2.56 4.55 17.88
CA GLU A 144 -1.91 5.57 17.05
C GLU A 144 -0.81 5.02 16.16
N ARG A 145 -0.09 3.99 16.62
CA ARG A 145 0.92 3.28 15.81
C ARG A 145 0.24 2.51 14.68
N GLU A 146 -0.79 1.73 14.98
CA GLU A 146 -1.57 0.99 13.99
C GLU A 146 -2.22 1.93 12.97
N LEU A 147 -2.72 3.08 13.42
CA LEU A 147 -3.31 4.09 12.55
C LEU A 147 -2.28 4.67 11.58
N ARG A 148 -1.06 4.97 12.06
CA ARG A 148 0.03 5.43 11.20
C ARG A 148 0.45 4.38 10.18
N GLU A 149 0.53 3.12 10.58
CA GLU A 149 0.82 2.01 9.67
C GLU A 149 -0.27 1.84 8.61
N PHE A 150 -1.54 1.92 9.02
CA PHE A 150 -2.68 1.88 8.11
C PHE A 150 -2.62 3.03 7.09
N GLN A 151 -2.39 4.27 7.55
CA GLN A 151 -2.27 5.44 6.67
C GLN A 151 -1.11 5.29 5.67
N LEU A 152 0.05 4.79 6.12
CA LEU A 152 1.18 4.52 5.24
C LEU A 152 0.82 3.47 4.19
N LYS A 153 0.20 2.36 4.60
CA LYS A 153 -0.27 1.32 3.67
C LYS A 153 -1.27 1.89 2.66
N THR A 154 -2.26 2.67 3.07
CA THR A 154 -3.21 3.31 2.15
C THR A 154 -2.50 4.20 1.12
N ARG A 155 -1.51 5.00 1.54
CA ARG A 155 -0.71 5.81 0.61
C ARG A 155 0.05 4.94 -0.40
N LEU A 156 0.64 3.85 0.05
CA LEU A 156 1.37 2.90 -0.80
C LEU A 156 0.43 2.19 -1.79
N LEU A 157 -0.78 1.83 -1.38
CA LEU A 157 -1.77 1.22 -2.28
C LEU A 157 -2.26 2.19 -3.35
N ASN A 158 -2.45 3.46 -2.99
CA ASN A 158 -2.77 4.50 -3.96
C ASN A 158 -1.60 4.72 -4.93
N ALA A 159 -0.37 4.78 -4.41
CA ALA A 159 0.84 4.88 -5.24
C ALA A 159 0.99 3.67 -6.18
N ALA A 160 0.66 2.46 -5.72
CA ALA A 160 0.63 1.27 -6.55
C ALA A 160 -0.42 1.38 -7.67
N SER A 161 -1.61 1.91 -7.37
CA SER A 161 -2.66 2.12 -8.37
C SER A 161 -2.21 3.11 -9.45
N THR A 162 -1.54 4.19 -9.06
CA THR A 162 -0.92 5.14 -9.99
C THR A 162 0.21 4.50 -10.79
N PHE A 163 1.05 3.68 -10.15
CA PHE A 163 2.14 2.95 -10.80
C PHE A 163 1.62 2.01 -11.89
N VAL A 164 0.58 1.23 -11.60
CA VAL A 164 -0.08 0.36 -12.59
C VAL A 164 -0.53 1.19 -13.80
N THR A 165 -1.30 2.26 -13.58
CA THR A 165 -1.77 3.14 -14.66
C THR A 165 -0.62 3.79 -15.46
N ALA A 166 0.46 4.21 -14.80
CA ALA A 166 1.62 4.79 -15.47
C ALA A 166 2.45 3.76 -16.25
N SER A 167 2.26 2.47 -15.96
CA SER A 167 3.03 1.35 -16.53
C SER A 167 2.29 0.61 -17.64
N ILE A 168 1.14 1.09 -18.11
CA ILE A 168 0.41 0.49 -19.24
C ILE A 168 0.35 1.44 -20.43
N SER A 169 0.16 0.89 -21.63
CA SER A 169 -0.08 1.69 -22.83
C SER A 169 -1.41 2.42 -22.77
N LEU A 170 -1.53 3.48 -23.56
CA LEU A 170 -2.77 4.25 -23.68
C LEU A 170 -3.95 3.37 -24.15
N GLU A 171 -3.68 2.35 -24.96
CA GLU A 171 -4.68 1.43 -25.49
C GLU A 171 -5.35 0.61 -24.37
N TYR A 172 -4.57 0.23 -23.34
CA TYR A 172 -5.06 -0.56 -22.22
C TYR A 172 -5.70 0.26 -21.10
N ASN A 173 -5.60 1.60 -21.14
CA ASN A 173 -6.26 2.46 -20.14
C ASN A 173 -7.79 2.29 -20.15
N ASN A 174 -8.39 2.03 -21.32
CA ASN A 174 -9.83 1.81 -21.43
C ASN A 174 -10.30 0.57 -20.68
N PHE A 175 -9.42 -0.43 -20.47
CA PHE A 175 -9.77 -1.63 -19.72
C PHE A 175 -9.76 -1.42 -18.22
N ILE A 176 -9.18 -0.32 -17.73
CA ILE A 176 -8.99 -0.05 -16.30
C ILE A 176 -9.66 1.23 -15.81
N SER A 177 -10.47 1.91 -16.66
CA SER A 177 -11.11 3.19 -16.33
C SER A 177 -12.00 3.10 -15.10
N ASP A 178 -12.68 1.98 -14.93
CA ASP A 178 -13.68 1.77 -13.89
C ASP A 178 -13.06 1.25 -12.58
N ALA A 179 -11.79 0.83 -12.63
CA ALA A 179 -11.08 0.26 -11.49
C ALA A 179 -10.31 1.33 -10.70
N VAL A 180 -10.71 1.54 -9.44
CA VAL A 180 -10.06 2.49 -8.53
C VAL A 180 -8.78 1.90 -7.91
N THR A 181 -8.83 0.65 -7.45
CA THR A 181 -7.74 0.02 -6.70
C THR A 181 -6.74 -0.68 -7.64
N ALA A 182 -5.47 -0.78 -7.22
CA ALA A 182 -4.46 -1.50 -7.98
C ALA A 182 -4.87 -2.95 -8.26
N ARG A 183 -5.46 -3.64 -7.26
CA ARG A 183 -5.98 -5.00 -7.41
C ARG A 183 -7.04 -5.08 -8.53
N ALA A 184 -8.05 -4.21 -8.50
CA ALA A 184 -9.12 -4.23 -9.50
C ALA A 184 -8.56 -3.98 -10.91
N LYS A 185 -7.59 -3.07 -11.05
CA LYS A 185 -6.90 -2.83 -12.33
C LYS A 185 -6.17 -4.08 -12.81
N LEU A 186 -5.43 -4.75 -11.93
CA LEU A 186 -4.74 -5.99 -12.27
C LEU A 186 -5.70 -7.11 -12.64
N GLN A 187 -6.83 -7.25 -11.95
CA GLN A 187 -7.86 -8.23 -12.29
C GLN A 187 -8.47 -7.96 -13.67
N GLN A 188 -8.79 -6.71 -14.00
CA GLN A 188 -9.32 -6.36 -15.31
C GLN A 188 -8.29 -6.61 -16.43
N LEU A 189 -7.03 -6.22 -16.22
CA LEU A 189 -5.94 -6.50 -17.17
C LEU A 189 -5.70 -8.00 -17.32
N LEU A 190 -5.83 -8.78 -16.25
CA LEU A 190 -5.66 -10.23 -16.28
C LEU A 190 -6.74 -10.90 -17.14
N VAL A 191 -7.96 -10.36 -17.16
CA VAL A 191 -9.05 -10.89 -17.99
C VAL A 191 -8.95 -10.41 -19.44
N LYS A 192 -8.45 -9.20 -19.68
CA LYS A 192 -8.54 -8.54 -21.00
C LYS A 192 -7.26 -8.57 -21.83
N VAL A 193 -6.09 -8.63 -21.19
CA VAL A 193 -4.78 -8.46 -21.85
C VAL A 193 -3.88 -9.68 -21.68
N TYR A 194 -4.07 -10.46 -20.61
CA TYR A 194 -3.24 -11.63 -20.35
C TYR A 194 -3.33 -12.64 -21.51
N PRO A 195 -2.21 -13.02 -22.14
CA PRO A 195 -2.22 -13.98 -23.25
C PRO A 195 -2.52 -15.43 -22.79
N GLY A 196 -2.36 -15.73 -21.50
CA GLY A 196 -2.53 -17.08 -20.98
C GLY A 196 -1.21 -17.82 -20.78
N GLU A 197 -1.21 -18.78 -19.85
CA GLU A 197 0.03 -19.42 -19.38
C GLU A 197 0.80 -20.14 -20.49
N TRP A 198 0.07 -20.79 -21.42
CA TRP A 198 0.70 -21.52 -22.52
C TRP A 198 1.36 -20.56 -23.53
N GLU A 199 0.68 -19.47 -23.88
CA GLU A 199 1.18 -18.49 -24.85
C GLU A 199 2.39 -17.73 -24.30
N GLU A 200 2.43 -17.41 -23.00
CA GLU A 200 3.62 -16.85 -22.37
C GLU A 200 4.83 -17.78 -22.47
N LYS A 201 4.62 -19.08 -22.22
CA LYS A 201 5.69 -20.08 -22.31
C LYS A 201 6.18 -20.21 -23.75
N ASP A 202 5.28 -20.36 -24.71
CA ASP A 202 5.63 -20.47 -26.13
C ASP A 202 6.40 -19.24 -26.62
N TYR A 203 5.96 -18.04 -26.24
CA TYR A 203 6.66 -16.80 -26.56
C TYR A 203 8.08 -16.73 -25.96
N ALA A 204 8.22 -17.09 -24.68
CA ALA A 204 9.51 -17.08 -23.99
C ALA A 204 10.49 -18.05 -24.65
N GLU A 205 10.03 -19.27 -24.92
CA GLU A 205 10.80 -20.32 -25.60
C GLU A 205 11.19 -19.92 -27.03
N GLY A 206 10.21 -19.44 -27.81
CA GLY A 206 10.43 -18.97 -29.17
C GLY A 206 11.43 -17.81 -29.24
N SER A 207 11.34 -16.88 -28.28
CA SER A 207 12.28 -15.76 -28.16
C SER A 207 13.70 -16.24 -27.86
N LEU A 208 13.86 -17.18 -26.93
CA LEU A 208 15.17 -17.75 -26.59
C LEU A 208 15.75 -18.53 -27.78
N ARG A 209 14.98 -19.43 -28.41
CA ARG A 209 15.41 -20.21 -29.57
C ARG A 209 15.85 -19.30 -30.73
N LYS A 210 15.09 -18.24 -31.00
CA LYS A 210 15.42 -17.25 -32.03
C LYS A 210 16.76 -16.57 -31.75
N LEU A 211 16.99 -16.13 -30.51
CA LEU A 211 18.25 -15.51 -30.12
C LEU A 211 19.44 -16.49 -30.21
N LEU A 212 19.26 -17.74 -29.79
CA LEU A 212 20.29 -18.77 -29.90
C LEU A 212 20.61 -19.17 -31.35
N SER A 213 19.63 -19.06 -32.25
CA SER A 213 19.81 -19.30 -33.69
C SER A 213 20.38 -18.10 -34.46
N SER A 214 20.64 -16.97 -33.79
CA SER A 214 21.10 -15.74 -34.45
C SER A 214 22.58 -15.85 -34.85
N ASP A 215 22.92 -15.32 -36.04
CA ASP A 215 24.32 -15.25 -36.50
C ASP A 215 25.11 -14.23 -35.67
N LEU A 216 26.01 -14.76 -34.82
CA LEU A 216 26.85 -13.97 -33.91
C LEU A 216 27.77 -12.99 -34.64
N LYS A 217 28.07 -13.22 -35.93
CA LYS A 217 28.91 -12.31 -36.73
C LYS A 217 28.18 -11.04 -37.13
N ARG A 218 26.84 -11.05 -37.10
CA ARG A 218 25.99 -9.95 -37.57
C ARG A 218 25.34 -9.17 -36.43
N CYS A 219 25.41 -9.66 -35.19
CA CYS A 219 24.81 -9.01 -34.03
C CYS A 219 25.85 -8.30 -33.15
N ASN A 220 25.40 -7.26 -32.45
CA ASN A 220 26.17 -6.69 -31.35
C ASN A 220 26.18 -7.69 -30.18
N LEU A 221 27.35 -8.23 -29.85
CA LEU A 221 27.51 -9.28 -28.84
C LEU A 221 26.99 -8.86 -27.46
N LEU A 222 27.21 -7.62 -27.03
CA LEU A 222 26.75 -7.15 -25.73
C LEU A 222 25.21 -7.14 -25.65
N ASN A 223 24.56 -6.59 -26.68
CA ASN A 223 23.10 -6.57 -26.76
C ASN A 223 22.52 -7.99 -26.87
N TRP A 224 23.21 -8.87 -27.59
CA TRP A 224 22.81 -10.27 -27.70
C TRP A 224 22.90 -10.99 -26.36
N VAL A 225 24.01 -10.84 -25.61
CA VAL A 225 24.16 -11.43 -24.26
C VAL A 225 23.07 -10.95 -23.31
N ILE A 226 22.78 -9.64 -23.31
CA ILE A 226 21.71 -9.06 -22.49
C ILE A 226 20.35 -9.68 -22.88
N ALA A 227 20.04 -9.73 -24.18
CA ALA A 227 18.77 -10.26 -24.67
C ALA A 227 18.60 -11.77 -24.36
N VAL A 228 19.66 -12.56 -24.51
CA VAL A 228 19.66 -14.00 -24.17
C VAL A 228 19.47 -14.19 -22.68
N THR A 229 20.17 -13.40 -21.86
CA THR A 229 20.04 -13.46 -20.40
C THR A 229 18.62 -13.14 -19.97
N ASP A 230 18.03 -12.07 -20.51
CA ASP A 230 16.64 -11.70 -20.25
C ASP A 230 15.65 -12.79 -20.69
N ALA A 231 15.83 -13.37 -21.88
CA ALA A 231 14.96 -14.43 -22.39
C ALA A 231 15.08 -15.73 -21.58
N TYR A 232 16.29 -16.06 -21.11
CA TYR A 232 16.52 -17.19 -20.21
C TYR A 232 15.82 -16.99 -18.87
N TYR A 233 15.95 -15.82 -18.25
CA TYR A 233 15.23 -15.53 -16.99
C TYR A 233 13.73 -15.57 -17.19
N LEU A 234 13.21 -15.07 -18.33
CA LEU A 234 11.79 -15.19 -18.66
C LEU A 234 11.33 -16.65 -18.69
N CYS A 235 12.05 -17.53 -19.38
CA CYS A 235 11.76 -18.97 -19.41
C CYS A 235 11.82 -19.60 -18.00
N LYS A 236 12.81 -19.21 -17.20
CA LYS A 236 12.99 -19.70 -15.82
C LYS A 236 11.81 -19.33 -14.94
N ASP A 237 11.35 -18.09 -15.02
CA ASP A 237 10.23 -17.61 -14.20
C ASP A 237 8.90 -18.26 -14.56
N LEU A 238 8.73 -18.64 -15.82
CA LEU A 238 7.56 -19.40 -16.30
C LEU A 238 7.69 -20.91 -16.07
N SER A 239 8.79 -21.39 -15.48
CA SER A 239 9.10 -22.81 -15.34
C SER A 239 8.98 -23.57 -16.68
N SER A 240 9.40 -22.92 -17.77
CA SER A 240 9.32 -23.50 -19.11
C SER A 240 10.21 -24.73 -19.24
N PRO A 241 9.80 -25.73 -20.04
CA PRO A 241 10.59 -26.93 -20.22
C PRO A 241 12.03 -26.74 -20.70
N LEU A 242 12.26 -25.77 -21.59
CA LEU A 242 13.60 -25.51 -22.11
C LEU A 242 14.61 -25.07 -21.03
N CYS A 243 14.13 -24.54 -19.90
CA CYS A 243 15.01 -24.17 -18.79
C CYS A 243 15.54 -25.37 -18.00
N TRP A 244 14.81 -26.50 -17.93
CA TRP A 244 15.36 -27.70 -17.29
C TRP A 244 16.32 -28.45 -18.20
N GLU A 245 16.06 -28.47 -19.51
CA GLU A 245 16.97 -29.07 -20.48
C GLU A 245 18.33 -28.35 -20.49
N THR A 246 18.34 -27.02 -20.44
CA THR A 246 19.60 -26.24 -20.42
C THR A 246 20.36 -26.32 -19.08
N CYS A 247 19.67 -26.50 -17.95
CA CYS A 247 20.31 -26.74 -16.66
C CYS A 247 20.89 -28.17 -16.51
N SER A 248 20.33 -29.15 -17.24
CA SER A 248 20.84 -30.52 -17.23
C SER A 248 22.11 -30.71 -18.07
N ILE A 249 22.54 -29.69 -18.83
CA ILE A 249 23.76 -29.70 -19.67
C ILE A 249 25.03 -29.30 -18.88
N HIS A 250 25.02 -29.35 -17.53
CA HIS A 250 26.28 -29.49 -16.78
C HIS A 250 26.91 -30.90 -16.92
N GLY A 251 26.31 -31.78 -17.71
CA GLY A 251 26.98 -32.89 -18.36
C GLY A 251 26.40 -33.13 -19.76
N VAL A 252 27.26 -33.11 -20.77
CA VAL A 252 27.05 -33.66 -22.13
C VAL A 252 26.42 -32.72 -23.20
N VAL A 253 27.35 -32.17 -24.00
CA VAL A 253 27.34 -31.96 -25.47
C VAL A 253 26.29 -31.01 -26.07
N VAL A 254 26.74 -29.79 -26.38
CA VAL A 254 26.19 -28.98 -27.45
C VAL A 254 26.62 -29.60 -28.79
N HIS A 255 25.73 -30.32 -29.46
CA HIS A 255 25.88 -30.60 -30.89
C HIS A 255 25.51 -29.34 -31.67
N VAL A 256 26.50 -28.49 -31.92
CA VAL A 256 26.41 -27.46 -32.96
C VAL A 256 26.51 -28.18 -34.30
N ASN A 257 25.39 -28.38 -34.97
CA ASN A 257 25.39 -28.82 -36.37
C ASN A 257 25.95 -27.69 -37.24
N TRP A 258 27.17 -27.89 -37.73
CA TRP A 258 27.71 -27.18 -38.88
C TRP A 258 27.26 -27.93 -40.14
N SER A 259 26.42 -27.30 -40.96
CA SER A 259 26.23 -27.65 -42.38
C SER A 259 25.89 -26.39 -43.14
#